data_AF-A0A933MU84-F1
#
_entry.id   AF-A0A933MU84-F1
#
_cell.length_a   1.000
_cell.length_b   1.000
_cell.length_c   1.000
_cell.angle_alpha   90.00
_cell.angle_beta   90.00
_cell.angle_gamma   90.00
#
_symmetry.space_group_name_H-M   'P 1'
#
loop_
_entity.id
_entity.type
_entity.pdbx_description
1 polymer ?
#
loop_
_entity_poly.entity_id
_entity_poly.type
_entity_poly.pdbx_seq_one_letter_code
_entity_poly.pdbx_strand_id
1 'polypeptide(L)'
;MNGNVRTDRLGVSKVDTFFSSHGWLFREQFVNDYGLDAQVEIVTQGKPTGALIGMQIKSGSSYFREQSDDHFIYRTDGKHIK
;
A
#
# COMPACT_ATOMS: atom_id res chain seq x y z
N MET A 1 -15.63 7.62 -16.07
CA MET A 1 -15.06 6.90 -14.90
C MET A 1 -13.99 7.80 -14.29
N ASN A 2 -14.07 8.12 -13.00
CA ASN A 2 -13.09 8.99 -12.32
C ASN A 2 -11.69 8.38 -12.39
N GLY A 3 -10.70 9.14 -12.87
CA GLY A 3 -9.31 8.67 -13.04
C GLY A 3 -8.64 8.18 -11.74
N ASN A 4 -9.08 8.70 -10.59
CA ASN A 4 -8.56 8.30 -9.28
C ASN A 4 -8.90 6.83 -8.94
N VAL A 5 -10.14 6.39 -9.16
CA VAL A 5 -10.57 5.02 -8.80
C VAL A 5 -9.77 3.95 -9.55
N ARG A 6 -9.47 4.18 -10.84
CA ARG A 6 -8.64 3.28 -11.64
C ARG A 6 -7.21 3.24 -11.13
N THR A 7 -6.65 4.40 -10.79
CA THR A 7 -5.27 4.54 -10.30
C THR A 7 -5.11 3.85 -8.95
N ASP A 8 -6.04 4.09 -8.03
CA ASP A 8 -6.09 3.46 -6.70
C ASP A 8 -6.16 1.94 -6.82
N ARG A 9 -7.03 1.43 -7.70
CA ARG A 9 -7.15 -0.01 -7.91
C ARG A 9 -5.85 -0.62 -8.43
N LEU A 10 -5.22 -0.01 -9.45
CA LEU A 10 -3.95 -0.47 -9.99
C LEU A 10 -2.83 -0.44 -8.94
N GLY A 11 -2.85 0.55 -8.04
CA GLY A 11 -1.94 0.64 -6.92
C GLY A 11 -2.00 -0.60 -6.02
N VAL A 12 -3.21 -0.96 -5.56
CA VAL A 12 -3.39 -2.14 -4.71
C VAL A 12 -2.99 -3.43 -5.44
N SER A 13 -3.37 -3.59 -6.72
CA SER A 13 -2.99 -4.78 -7.49
C SER A 13 -1.48 -4.94 -7.65
N LYS A 14 -0.72 -3.84 -7.76
CA LYS A 14 0.75 -3.87 -7.78
C LYS A 14 1.33 -4.30 -6.45
N VAL A 15 0.79 -3.81 -5.33
CA VAL A 15 1.25 -4.15 -3.98
C VAL A 15 0.95 -5.62 -3.65
N ASP A 16 -0.25 -6.11 -4.00
CA ASP A 16 -0.60 -7.53 -3.92
C ASP A 16 0.42 -8.38 -4.69
N THR A 17 0.60 -8.10 -5.98
CA THR A 17 1.54 -8.83 -6.84
C THR A 17 2.93 -8.87 -6.23
N PHE A 18 3.42 -7.75 -5.68
CA PHE A 18 4.71 -7.68 -5.03
C PHE A 18 4.78 -8.64 -3.82
N PHE A 19 3.89 -8.53 -2.84
CA PHE A 19 3.97 -9.38 -1.64
C PHE A 19 3.71 -10.85 -1.95
N SER A 20 2.70 -11.14 -2.76
CA SER A 20 2.34 -12.51 -3.16
C SER A 20 3.48 -13.18 -3.92
N SER A 21 4.20 -12.47 -4.81
CA SER A 21 5.39 -13.01 -5.50
C SER A 21 6.60 -13.22 -4.59
N HIS A 22 6.66 -12.54 -3.44
CA HIS A 22 7.68 -12.74 -2.41
C HIS A 22 7.24 -13.75 -1.33
N GLY A 23 6.14 -14.47 -1.57
CA GLY A 23 5.66 -15.56 -0.71
C GLY A 23 4.94 -15.11 0.56
N TRP A 24 4.61 -13.83 0.69
CA TRP A 24 3.83 -13.30 1.82
C TRP A 24 2.35 -13.32 1.47
N LEU A 25 1.47 -13.41 2.49
CA LEU A 25 0.03 -13.48 2.25
C LEU A 25 -0.59 -12.09 2.28
N PHE A 26 -1.00 -11.59 1.12
CA PHE A 26 -1.68 -10.31 0.99
C PHE A 26 -3.20 -10.44 1.27
N ARG A 27 -3.77 -9.47 1.98
CA ARG A 27 -5.19 -9.41 2.35
C ARG A 27 -5.71 -7.99 2.13
N GLU A 28 -6.47 -7.79 1.07
CA GLU A 28 -7.13 -6.52 0.79
C GLU A 28 -8.27 -6.25 1.80
N GLN A 29 -8.41 -4.99 2.23
CA GLN A 29 -9.58 -4.54 3.00
C GLN A 29 -10.57 -3.85 2.06
N PHE A 30 -11.74 -4.46 1.88
CA PHE A 30 -12.79 -3.89 1.02
C PHE A 30 -13.62 -2.81 1.73
N VAL A 31 -13.60 -2.78 3.06
CA VAL A 31 -14.28 -1.77 3.85
C VAL A 31 -13.33 -0.59 4.03
N ASN A 32 -13.68 0.52 3.41
CA ASN A 32 -12.89 1.73 3.44
C ASN A 32 -13.15 2.47 4.76
N ASP A 33 -12.40 2.14 5.81
CA ASP A 33 -12.50 2.84 7.08
C ASP A 33 -11.10 3.10 7.66
N TYR A 34 -10.83 4.35 8.02
CA TYR A 34 -9.64 4.81 8.75
C TYR A 34 -8.25 4.65 8.08
N GLY A 35 -8.16 4.44 6.76
CA GLY A 35 -6.90 4.56 6.02
C GLY A 35 -6.00 3.32 6.04
N LEU A 36 -6.55 2.14 6.29
CA LEU A 36 -5.88 0.85 6.14
C LEU A 36 -6.46 0.13 4.92
N ASP A 37 -5.72 0.11 3.82
CA ASP A 37 -6.18 -0.45 2.54
C ASP A 37 -5.92 -1.96 2.44
N ALA A 38 -4.91 -2.46 3.14
CA ALA A 38 -4.56 -3.87 3.14
C ALA A 38 -3.74 -4.28 4.38
N GLN A 39 -3.66 -5.59 4.58
CA GLN A 39 -2.72 -6.22 5.50
C GLN A 39 -1.87 -7.22 4.73
N VAL A 40 -0.63 -7.42 5.17
CA VAL A 40 0.21 -8.53 4.69
C VAL A 40 0.72 -9.35 5.88
N GLU A 41 0.67 -10.67 5.73
CA GLU A 41 1.18 -11.62 6.72
C GLU A 41 2.55 -12.15 6.30
N ILE A 42 3.52 -12.06 7.22
CA ILE A 42 4.86 -12.58 6.99
C ILE A 42 4.83 -14.11 6.99
N VAL A 43 5.45 -14.70 5.97
CA VAL A 43 5.61 -16.15 5.84
C VAL A 43 7.09 -16.50 5.98
N THR A 44 7.40 -17.43 6.88
CA THR A 44 8.76 -17.94 7.09
C THR A 44 8.77 -19.45 6.91
N GLN A 45 9.68 -19.97 6.09
CA GLN A 45 9.78 -21.41 5.82
C GLN A 45 8.44 -22.03 5.38
N GLY A 46 7.67 -21.29 4.56
CA GLY A 46 6.37 -21.72 4.06
C GLY A 46 5.24 -21.71 5.10
N LYS A 47 5.47 -21.18 6.31
CA LYS A 47 4.45 -21.08 7.36
C LYS A 47 4.09 -19.63 7.65
N PRO A 48 2.79 -19.28 7.70
CA PRO A 48 2.36 -17.97 8.16
C PRO A 48 2.76 -17.78 9.63
N THR A 49 3.31 -16.61 9.94
CA THR A 49 3.84 -16.31 11.28
C THR A 49 2.78 -15.75 12.23
N GLY A 50 1.62 -15.31 11.71
CA GLY A 50 0.66 -14.49 12.45
C GLY A 50 1.07 -13.02 12.61
N ALA A 51 2.27 -12.63 12.17
CA ALA A 51 2.70 -11.23 12.18
C ALA A 51 2.09 -10.49 10.97
N LEU A 52 1.27 -9.48 11.25
CA LEU A 52 0.56 -8.68 10.25
C LEU A 52 1.15 -7.27 10.16
N ILE A 53 1.34 -6.79 8.93
CA ILE A 53 1.70 -5.40 8.64
C ILE A 53 0.47 -4.74 7.98
N GLY A 54 -0.07 -3.72 8.63
CA GLY A 54 -1.12 -2.87 8.06
C GLY A 54 -0.53 -1.83 7.11
N MET A 55 -1.20 -1.59 5.98
CA MET A 55 -0.70 -0.72 4.92
C MET A 55 -1.76 0.27 4.44
N GLN A 56 -1.34 1.51 4.21
CA GLN A 56 -2.05 2.48 3.38
C GLN A 56 -1.34 2.58 2.02
N ILE A 57 -2.09 2.47 0.93
CA ILE A 57 -1.60 2.40 -0.44
C ILE A 57 -1.98 3.68 -1.18
N LYS A 58 -0.97 4.48 -1.51
CA LYS A 58 -1.10 5.72 -2.30
C LYS A 58 -0.46 5.53 -3.67
N SER A 59 -1.22 5.74 -4.75
CA SER A 59 -0.78 5.40 -6.11
C SER A 59 -0.86 6.54 -7.14
N GLY A 60 -1.42 7.69 -6.76
CA GLY A 60 -1.45 8.89 -7.59
C GLY A 60 -0.05 9.45 -7.85
N SER A 61 0.22 9.87 -9.10
CA SER A 61 1.49 10.54 -9.46
C SER A 61 1.76 11.82 -8.66
N SER A 62 0.70 12.44 -8.11
CA SER A 62 0.80 13.61 -7.24
C SER A 62 1.63 13.37 -5.97
N TYR A 63 1.76 12.12 -5.51
CA TYR A 63 2.57 11.73 -4.35
C TYR A 63 4.06 11.64 -4.66
N PHE A 64 4.44 11.59 -5.93
CA PHE A 64 5.83 11.46 -6.40
C PHE A 64 6.31 12.73 -7.11
N ARG A 65 5.66 13.87 -6.87
CA ARG A 65 5.98 15.15 -7.55
C ARG A 65 7.34 15.71 -7.18
N GLU A 66 7.85 15.39 -5.99
CA GLU A 66 9.20 15.73 -5.57
C GLU A 66 10.01 14.46 -5.36
N GLN A 67 11.02 14.30 -6.20
CA GLN A 67 11.91 13.16 -6.19
C GLN A 67 13.35 13.63 -6.47
N SER A 68 14.30 12.95 -5.87
CA SER A 68 15.72 13.00 -6.21
C SER A 68 16.14 11.66 -6.80
N ASP A 69 17.43 11.46 -7.07
CA ASP A 69 17.93 10.23 -7.69
C ASP A 69 17.73 8.97 -6.81
N ASP A 70 17.67 9.12 -5.48
CA ASP A 70 17.62 8.01 -4.52
C ASP A 70 16.44 8.06 -3.52
N HIS A 71 15.61 9.11 -3.56
CA HIS A 71 14.50 9.26 -2.62
C HIS A 71 13.31 10.04 -3.18
N PHE A 72 12.17 9.90 -2.52
CA PHE A 72 10.94 10.66 -2.76
C PHE A 72 10.64 11.55 -1.56
N ILE A 73 10.17 12.77 -1.80
CA ILE A 73 9.69 13.67 -0.76
C ILE A 73 8.17 13.57 -0.70
N TYR A 74 7.67 12.88 0.33
CA TYR A 74 6.24 12.82 0.63
C TYR A 74 5.84 13.98 1.54
N ARG A 75 5.04 14.92 1.01
CA ARG A 75 4.42 15.98 1.82
C ARG A 75 3.00 15.58 2.21
N THR A 76 2.78 15.50 3.52
CA THR A 76 1.45 15.27 4.10
C THR A 76 0.88 16.57 4.65
N ASP A 77 -0.45 16.64 4.79
CA ASP A 77 -1.10 17.80 5.41
C ASP A 77 -1.09 17.68 6.95
N GLY A 78 -1.36 18.80 7.62
CA GLY A 78 -1.41 18.85 9.09
C GLY A 78 -2.54 18.01 9.71
N LYS A 79 -3.48 17.46 8.93
CA LYS A 79 -4.55 16.60 9.44
C LYS A 79 -4.06 15.17 9.67
N HIS A 80 -2.96 14.80 9.03
CA HIS A 80 -2.37 13.45 9.08
C HIS A 80 -1.12 13.37 9.96
N ILE A 81 -0.59 14.50 10.45
CA ILE A 81 0.51 14.56 11.42
C ILE A 81 -0.10 14.85 12.80
N LYS A 82 0.04 13.91 13.75
CA LYS A 82 -0.27 14.12 15.17
C LYS A 82 1.02 14.16 15.98
#